data_AF-A0A120DEU2-F1
#
_entry.id   AF-A0A120DEU2-F1
#
_cell.length_a   1.000
_cell.length_b   1.000
_cell.length_c   1.000
_cell.angle_alpha   90.00
_cell.angle_beta   90.00
_cell.angle_gamma   90.00
#
_symmetry.space_group_name_H-M   'P 1'
#
loop_
_entity.id
_entity.type
_entity.pdbx_description
1 polymer ?
#
loop_
_entity_poly.entity_id
_entity_poly.type
_entity_poly.pdbx_seq_one_letter_code
_entity_poly.pdbx_strand_id
1 'polypeptide(L)'
;MKKIVLSICCLMASSQANADVKVDFPFQKKFEVYEVSGNSVEEIERSFNARPEFLVNEGFDGYTAWKYDFNTNDDTCEINEFKLEVTYTLPKFEMSKTSVESAEEFRLYLEKLYRHEQIHCALAVKSMHEIYLAFKGGQRGRCSSANDRVTELEGDLVESNALFDVYTSHGEIELAESPFGEEPYLKICEIPFVPMSPRI
;
A
#
# COMPACT_ATOMS: atom_id res chain seq x y z
N MET A 1 24.75 45.23 40.05
CA MET A 1 23.75 45.17 38.97
C MET A 1 23.92 43.86 38.22
N LYS A 2 22.98 42.92 38.37
CA LYS A 2 23.01 41.61 37.67
C LYS A 2 22.36 41.79 36.30
N LYS A 3 23.07 41.48 35.22
CA LYS A 3 22.51 41.39 33.86
C LYS A 3 22.00 39.97 33.66
N ILE A 4 20.68 39.81 33.56
CA ILE A 4 20.05 38.55 33.18
C ILE A 4 19.94 38.55 31.65
N VAL A 5 20.60 37.60 31.01
CA VAL A 5 20.47 37.33 29.58
C VAL A 5 19.35 36.29 29.44
N LEU A 6 18.21 36.68 28.88
CA LEU A 6 17.16 35.74 28.48
C LEU A 6 17.54 35.18 27.10
N SER A 7 17.90 33.90 27.04
CA SER A 7 18.03 33.18 25.79
C SER A 7 16.66 32.62 25.40
N ILE A 8 16.04 33.18 24.36
CA ILE A 8 14.79 32.67 23.79
C ILE A 8 15.16 31.54 22.84
N CYS A 9 14.96 30.30 23.30
CA CYS A 9 15.08 29.12 22.47
C CYS A 9 13.77 28.98 21.68
N CYS A 10 13.74 29.45 20.43
CA CYS A 10 12.64 29.17 19.52
C CYS A 10 12.70 27.69 19.11
N LEU A 11 11.92 26.86 19.81
CA LEU A 11 11.56 25.52 19.34
C LEU A 11 10.67 25.67 18.11
N MET A 12 11.27 25.61 16.92
CA MET A 12 10.56 25.43 15.67
C MET A 12 10.00 24.00 15.65
N ALA A 13 8.83 23.81 16.25
CA ALA A 13 8.07 22.60 16.07
C ALA A 13 7.51 22.60 14.63
N SER A 14 8.27 21.99 13.72
CA SER A 14 7.81 21.66 12.38
C SER A 14 6.65 20.68 12.51
N SER A 15 5.43 21.20 12.62
CA SER A 15 4.23 20.41 12.43
C SER A 15 4.17 20.10 10.94
N GLN A 16 4.75 18.96 10.54
CA GLN A 16 4.39 18.33 9.28
C GLN A 16 2.95 17.85 9.45
N ALA A 17 2.01 18.75 9.16
CA ALA A 17 0.66 18.33 8.86
C ALA A 17 0.77 17.48 7.59
N ASN A 18 0.72 16.15 7.75
CA ASN A 18 0.51 15.25 6.63
C ASN A 18 -0.86 15.60 6.06
N ALA A 19 -0.86 16.47 5.04
CA ALA A 19 -2.06 16.75 4.28
C ALA A 19 -2.50 15.43 3.66
N ASP A 20 -3.73 15.01 3.94
CA ASP A 20 -4.31 13.83 3.31
C ASP A 20 -4.24 14.03 1.79
N VAL A 21 -3.42 13.20 1.12
CA VAL A 21 -3.33 13.25 -0.33
C VAL A 21 -4.69 12.83 -0.90
N LYS A 22 -5.22 13.66 -1.78
CA LYS A 22 -6.41 13.34 -2.55
C LYS A 22 -5.99 13.09 -3.99
N VAL A 23 -6.38 11.93 -4.53
CA VAL A 23 -6.23 11.64 -5.94
C VAL A 23 -7.43 12.16 -6.73
N ASP A 24 -7.17 12.78 -7.88
CA ASP A 24 -8.18 13.41 -8.72
C ASP A 24 -8.65 12.50 -9.87
N PHE A 25 -8.57 11.18 -9.66
CA PHE A 25 -9.06 10.16 -10.59
C PHE A 25 -9.82 9.06 -9.82
N PRO A 26 -10.76 8.35 -10.47
CA PRO A 26 -11.41 7.18 -9.88
C PRO A 26 -10.41 6.14 -9.36
N PHE A 27 -10.53 5.82 -8.08
CA PHE A 27 -9.76 4.81 -7.39
C PHE A 27 -10.69 3.82 -6.70
N GLN A 28 -10.49 2.52 -6.93
CA GLN A 28 -11.29 1.44 -6.33
C GLN A 28 -10.39 0.42 -5.63
N LYS A 29 -10.82 -0.03 -4.45
CA LYS A 29 -10.24 -1.17 -3.73
C LYS A 29 -11.17 -2.38 -3.82
N LYS A 30 -10.63 -3.56 -4.08
CA LYS A 30 -11.29 -4.86 -4.00
C LYS A 30 -10.59 -5.75 -2.99
N PHE A 31 -11.33 -6.66 -2.38
CA PHE A 31 -10.83 -7.56 -1.35
C PHE A 31 -11.27 -8.98 -1.66
N GLU A 32 -10.30 -9.86 -1.87
CA GLU A 32 -10.47 -11.30 -2.04
C GLU A 32 -9.93 -11.98 -0.78
N VAL A 33 -10.84 -12.35 0.10
CA VAL A 33 -10.47 -12.87 1.42
C VAL A 33 -10.64 -14.39 1.44
N TYR A 34 -9.64 -15.09 1.96
CA TYR A 34 -9.71 -16.53 2.23
C TYR A 34 -9.63 -16.81 3.73
N GLU A 35 -10.34 -17.85 4.18
CA GLU A 35 -10.46 -18.19 5.60
C GLU A 35 -9.25 -18.99 6.09
N VAL A 36 -8.71 -18.59 7.23
CA VAL A 36 -7.67 -19.30 8.00
C VAL A 36 -8.30 -19.73 9.34
N SER A 37 -8.02 -20.96 9.79
CA SER A 37 -8.57 -21.45 11.07
C SER A 37 -7.80 -22.63 11.64
N GLY A 38 -7.87 -22.80 12.96
CA GLY A 38 -7.26 -23.92 13.65
C GLY A 38 -7.23 -23.75 15.17
N ASN A 39 -6.97 -24.84 15.89
CA ASN A 39 -6.84 -24.85 17.34
C ASN A 39 -5.42 -25.20 17.81
N SER A 40 -4.46 -25.26 16.88
CA SER A 40 -3.03 -25.30 17.14
C SER A 40 -2.27 -24.54 16.05
N VAL A 41 -0.99 -24.27 16.27
CA VAL A 41 -0.09 -23.66 15.27
C VAL A 41 -0.08 -24.47 13.99
N GLU A 42 0.07 -25.79 14.08
CA GLU A 42 0.16 -26.67 12.91
C GLU A 42 -1.16 -26.74 12.13
N GLU A 43 -2.30 -26.63 12.81
CA GLU A 43 -3.60 -26.55 12.14
C GLU A 43 -3.76 -25.23 11.38
N ILE A 44 -3.36 -24.11 12.00
CA ILE A 44 -3.40 -22.79 11.38
C ILE A 44 -2.48 -22.73 10.17
N GLU A 45 -1.21 -23.13 10.30
CA GLU A 45 -0.25 -23.19 9.18
C GLU A 45 -0.80 -24.04 8.03
N ARG A 46 -1.40 -25.20 8.33
CA ARG A 46 -2.02 -26.03 7.30
C ARG A 46 -3.20 -25.34 6.62
N SER A 47 -3.96 -24.51 7.34
CA SER A 47 -5.12 -23.81 6.80
C SER A 47 -4.75 -22.72 5.78
N PHE A 48 -3.52 -22.18 5.83
CA PHE A 48 -3.01 -21.30 4.77
C PHE A 48 -2.93 -22.00 3.39
N ASN A 49 -2.88 -23.33 3.34
CA ASN A 49 -2.95 -24.06 2.06
C ASN A 49 -4.32 -23.92 1.35
N ALA A 50 -5.33 -23.36 2.01
CA ALA A 50 -6.61 -23.02 1.37
C ALA A 50 -6.54 -21.74 0.51
N ARG A 51 -5.41 -21.02 0.52
CA ARG A 51 -5.19 -19.82 -0.29
C ARG A 51 -5.25 -20.13 -1.80
N PRO A 52 -5.55 -19.12 -2.64
CA PRO A 52 -5.52 -19.27 -4.11
C PRO A 52 -4.22 -19.87 -4.64
N GLU A 53 -4.32 -20.68 -5.70
CA GLU A 53 -3.19 -21.43 -6.29
C GLU A 53 -2.01 -20.54 -6.69
N PHE A 54 -2.28 -19.32 -7.18
CA PHE A 54 -1.19 -18.40 -7.54
C PHE A 54 -0.35 -17.99 -6.32
N LEU A 55 -0.97 -17.78 -5.15
CA LEU A 55 -0.23 -17.52 -3.91
C LEU A 55 0.57 -18.73 -3.46
N VAL A 56 0.06 -19.94 -3.67
CA VAL A 56 0.80 -21.17 -3.39
C VAL A 56 2.07 -21.25 -4.24
N ASN A 57 1.95 -20.95 -5.55
CA ASN A 57 3.07 -21.02 -6.49
C ASN A 57 4.15 -19.98 -6.20
N GLU A 58 3.77 -18.78 -5.77
CA GLU A 58 4.70 -17.71 -5.40
C GLU A 58 5.25 -17.86 -3.97
N GLY A 59 4.63 -18.71 -3.14
CA GLY A 59 5.00 -18.87 -1.73
C GLY A 59 4.55 -17.71 -0.85
N PHE A 60 3.48 -17.01 -1.24
CA PHE A 60 2.94 -15.85 -0.55
C PHE A 60 1.71 -16.22 0.27
N ASP A 61 1.47 -15.48 1.36
CA ASP A 61 0.25 -15.60 2.16
C ASP A 61 -0.68 -14.39 1.97
N GLY A 62 -0.19 -13.28 1.43
CA GLY A 62 -0.98 -12.12 1.00
C GLY A 62 -0.49 -11.64 -0.36
N TYR A 63 -1.31 -10.86 -1.06
CA TYR A 63 -0.87 -10.21 -2.30
C TYR A 63 -1.73 -9.00 -2.65
N THR A 64 -1.09 -7.99 -3.20
CA THR A 64 -1.74 -6.78 -3.71
C THR A 64 -1.49 -6.65 -5.20
N ALA A 65 -2.55 -6.83 -5.98
CA ALA A 65 -2.55 -6.59 -7.42
C ALA A 65 -3.06 -5.18 -7.72
N TRP A 66 -2.58 -4.58 -8.80
CA TRP A 66 -3.15 -3.35 -9.35
C TRP A 66 -3.47 -3.50 -10.82
N LYS A 67 -4.51 -2.80 -11.26
CA LYS A 67 -4.88 -2.63 -12.64
C LYS A 67 -5.22 -1.16 -12.87
N TYR A 68 -4.66 -0.57 -13.92
CA TYR A 68 -5.02 0.76 -14.34
C TYR A 68 -5.45 0.78 -15.80
N ASP A 69 -6.31 1.73 -16.12
CA ASP A 69 -6.74 2.02 -17.48
C ASP A 69 -6.70 3.54 -17.62
N PHE A 70 -5.86 4.06 -18.53
CA PHE A 70 -5.91 5.45 -18.93
C PHE A 70 -5.94 5.57 -20.46
N ASN A 71 -6.66 6.59 -20.93
CA ASN A 71 -6.77 6.94 -22.33
C ASN A 71 -6.48 8.42 -22.45
N THR A 72 -5.41 8.75 -23.16
CA THR A 72 -4.95 10.12 -23.37
C THR A 72 -4.80 10.41 -24.85
N ASN A 73 -4.90 11.69 -25.22
CA ASN A 73 -4.50 12.13 -26.56
C ASN A 73 -2.98 12.33 -26.59
N ASP A 74 -2.27 11.64 -27.47
CA ASP A 74 -0.80 11.64 -27.49
C ASP A 74 -0.16 12.99 -27.88
N ASP A 75 -0.91 13.87 -28.56
CA ASP A 75 -0.42 15.19 -28.98
C ASP A 75 -0.67 16.28 -27.92
N THR A 76 -1.77 16.16 -27.18
CA THR A 76 -2.27 17.21 -26.28
C THR A 76 -2.30 16.78 -24.81
N CYS A 77 -2.12 15.50 -24.51
CA CYS A 77 -2.21 14.89 -23.19
C CYS A 77 -3.58 15.09 -22.52
N GLU A 78 -4.62 15.42 -23.30
CA GLU A 78 -5.98 15.43 -22.81
C GLU A 78 -6.35 14.04 -22.27
N ILE A 79 -6.82 14.00 -21.02
CA ILE A 79 -7.16 12.76 -20.32
C ILE A 79 -8.65 12.47 -20.56
N ASN A 80 -8.94 11.43 -21.33
CA ASN A 80 -10.29 10.95 -21.60
C ASN A 80 -10.76 9.95 -20.54
N GLU A 81 -9.83 9.13 -20.05
CA GLU A 81 -10.05 8.14 -19.00
C GLU A 81 -8.79 8.01 -18.15
N PHE A 82 -8.98 7.81 -16.85
CA PHE A 82 -7.90 7.51 -15.91
C PHE A 82 -8.50 6.80 -14.70
N LYS A 83 -8.19 5.52 -14.49
CA LYS A 83 -8.74 4.72 -13.41
C LYS A 83 -7.67 3.82 -12.83
N LEU A 84 -7.71 3.65 -11.52
CA LEU A 84 -6.89 2.68 -10.79
C LEU A 84 -7.79 1.77 -9.95
N GLU A 85 -7.57 0.48 -10.08
CA GLU A 85 -8.14 -0.56 -9.22
C GLU A 85 -7.00 -1.28 -8.51
N VAL A 86 -7.14 -1.49 -7.21
CA VAL A 86 -6.23 -2.30 -6.40
C VAL A 86 -7.03 -3.45 -5.77
N THR A 87 -6.54 -4.67 -5.91
CA THR A 87 -7.14 -5.88 -5.35
C THR A 87 -6.21 -6.46 -4.30
N TYR A 88 -6.69 -6.55 -3.07
CA TYR A 88 -6.01 -7.24 -1.99
C TYR A 88 -6.50 -8.67 -1.92
N THR A 89 -5.58 -9.63 -1.92
CA THR A 89 -5.83 -11.03 -1.59
C THR A 89 -5.27 -11.32 -0.21
N LEU A 90 -6.12 -11.56 0.77
CA LEU A 90 -5.72 -11.57 2.18
C LEU A 90 -6.29 -12.76 2.97
N PRO A 91 -5.53 -13.33 3.91
CA PRO A 91 -6.04 -14.28 4.88
C PRO A 91 -6.88 -13.56 5.92
N LYS A 92 -7.94 -14.21 6.42
CA LYS A 92 -8.71 -13.74 7.57
C LYS A 92 -9.09 -14.91 8.45
N PHE A 93 -8.92 -14.74 9.76
CA PHE A 93 -9.29 -15.79 10.70
C PHE A 93 -10.80 -15.97 10.81
N GLU A 94 -11.24 -17.21 10.73
CA GLU A 94 -12.57 -17.60 11.14
C GLU A 94 -12.59 -17.87 12.65
N MET A 95 -12.88 -16.82 13.42
CA MET A 95 -12.81 -16.85 14.88
C MET A 95 -13.80 -17.82 15.53
N SER A 96 -14.86 -18.26 14.84
CA SER A 96 -15.78 -19.29 15.36
C SER A 96 -15.17 -20.70 15.34
N LYS A 97 -14.16 -20.93 14.48
CA LYS A 97 -13.48 -22.22 14.30
C LYS A 97 -12.07 -22.25 14.91
N THR A 98 -11.61 -21.12 15.44
CA THR A 98 -10.23 -20.91 15.88
C THR A 98 -10.21 -20.63 17.38
N SER A 99 -9.29 -21.26 18.10
CA SER A 99 -9.07 -20.95 19.52
C SER A 99 -8.49 -19.54 19.66
N VAL A 100 -8.81 -18.83 20.73
CA VAL A 100 -8.26 -17.47 20.95
C VAL A 100 -6.74 -17.55 21.09
N GLU A 101 -6.26 -18.47 21.92
CA GLU A 101 -4.83 -18.67 22.17
C GLU A 101 -4.05 -18.88 20.88
N SER A 102 -4.50 -19.80 20.02
CA SER A 102 -3.83 -20.06 18.74
C SER A 102 -3.92 -18.88 17.78
N ALA A 103 -5.03 -18.14 17.74
CA ALA A 103 -5.17 -16.95 16.90
C ALA A 103 -4.22 -15.82 17.32
N GLU A 104 -4.05 -15.63 18.63
CA GLU A 104 -3.16 -14.61 19.22
C GLU A 104 -1.70 -14.82 18.82
N GLU A 105 -1.26 -16.07 18.68
CA GLU A 105 0.10 -16.39 18.22
C GLU A 105 0.41 -15.84 16.82
N PHE A 106 -0.62 -15.70 15.97
CA PHE A 106 -0.50 -15.19 14.60
C PHE A 106 -0.84 -13.70 14.48
N ARG A 107 -1.18 -13.01 15.58
CA ARG A 107 -1.64 -11.61 15.52
C ARG A 107 -0.66 -10.68 14.85
N LEU A 108 0.54 -10.61 15.42
CA LEU A 108 1.56 -9.70 14.93
C LEU A 108 1.97 -10.03 13.50
N TYR A 109 2.00 -11.32 13.14
CA TYR A 109 2.29 -11.75 11.78
C TYR A 109 1.24 -11.24 10.79
N LEU A 110 -0.06 -11.44 11.07
CA LEU A 110 -1.12 -10.99 10.16
C LEU A 110 -1.26 -9.46 10.11
N GLU A 111 -1.05 -8.77 11.23
CA GLU A 111 -1.02 -7.30 11.24
C GLU A 111 0.09 -6.76 10.34
N LYS A 112 1.29 -7.36 10.41
CA LYS A 112 2.41 -7.03 9.52
C LYS A 112 2.12 -7.36 8.07
N LEU A 113 1.54 -8.52 7.78
CA LEU A 113 1.15 -8.90 6.42
C LEU A 113 0.16 -7.88 5.84
N TYR A 114 -0.89 -7.51 6.58
CA TYR A 114 -1.84 -6.50 6.13
C TYR A 114 -1.15 -5.17 5.87
N ARG A 115 -0.26 -4.75 6.77
CA ARG A 115 0.51 -3.53 6.62
C ARG A 115 1.41 -3.55 5.38
N HIS A 116 2.07 -4.67 5.12
CA HIS A 116 2.89 -4.92 3.93
C HIS A 116 2.08 -4.72 2.65
N GLU A 117 0.90 -5.35 2.58
CA GLU A 117 0.00 -5.21 1.44
C GLU A 117 -0.54 -3.77 1.25
N GLN A 118 -0.77 -3.04 2.35
CA GLN A 118 -1.15 -1.63 2.26
C GLN A 118 -0.07 -0.76 1.63
N ILE A 119 1.20 -1.09 1.85
CA ILE A 119 2.33 -0.35 1.28
C ILE A 119 2.41 -0.58 -0.24
N HIS A 120 2.22 -1.82 -0.73
CA HIS A 120 2.10 -2.08 -2.17
C HIS A 120 1.01 -1.24 -2.84
N CYS A 121 -0.17 -1.16 -2.22
CA CYS A 121 -1.21 -0.25 -2.70
C CYS A 121 -0.72 1.20 -2.74
N ALA A 122 -0.05 1.67 -1.70
CA ALA A 122 0.37 3.07 -1.60
C ALA A 122 1.42 3.40 -2.67
N LEU A 123 2.33 2.47 -3.00
CA LEU A 123 3.27 2.57 -4.11
C LEU A 123 2.54 2.69 -5.46
N ALA A 124 1.51 1.88 -5.68
CA ALA A 124 0.67 1.94 -6.88
C ALA A 124 -0.07 3.28 -7.00
N VAL A 125 -0.74 3.72 -5.92
CA VAL A 125 -1.48 4.98 -5.90
C VAL A 125 -0.55 6.17 -6.09
N LYS A 126 0.62 6.18 -5.44
CA LYS A 126 1.66 7.21 -5.60
C LYS A 126 2.06 7.35 -7.07
N SER A 127 2.49 6.24 -7.68
CA SER A 127 3.00 6.24 -9.06
C SER A 127 1.91 6.68 -10.03
N MET A 128 0.67 6.23 -9.82
CA MET A 128 -0.46 6.60 -10.65
C MET A 128 -0.87 8.06 -10.49
N HIS A 129 -0.71 8.61 -9.29
CA HIS A 129 -0.91 10.03 -9.07
C HIS A 129 0.17 10.87 -9.77
N GLU A 130 1.43 10.44 -9.75
CA GLU A 130 2.50 11.11 -10.48
C GLU A 130 2.28 11.06 -12.01
N ILE A 131 1.82 9.93 -12.54
CA ILE A 131 1.44 9.77 -13.96
C ILE A 131 0.30 10.71 -14.32
N TYR A 132 -0.75 10.76 -13.49
CA TYR A 132 -1.87 11.69 -13.70
C TYR A 132 -1.39 13.15 -13.74
N LEU A 133 -0.53 13.54 -12.79
CA LEU A 133 0.05 14.89 -12.73
C LEU A 133 0.94 15.19 -13.94
N ALA A 134 1.70 14.21 -14.45
CA ALA A 134 2.51 14.35 -15.65
C ALA A 134 1.65 14.68 -16.87
N PHE A 135 0.55 13.94 -17.11
CA PHE A 135 -0.39 14.25 -18.18
C PHE A 135 -1.04 15.63 -18.02
N LYS A 136 -1.48 15.99 -16.80
CA LYS A 136 -2.03 17.32 -16.52
C LYS A 136 -1.03 18.45 -16.79
N GLY A 137 0.25 18.23 -16.54
CA GLY A 137 1.33 19.15 -16.90
C GLY A 137 1.54 19.24 -18.41
N GLY A 138 1.53 18.09 -19.10
CA GLY A 138 1.70 17.96 -20.55
C GLY A 138 0.67 18.73 -21.38
N GLN A 139 -0.57 18.85 -20.87
CA GLN A 139 -1.66 19.63 -21.47
C GLN A 139 -1.33 21.11 -21.71
N ARG A 140 -0.25 21.64 -21.11
CA ARG A 140 0.24 23.02 -21.30
C ARG A 140 1.26 23.17 -22.43
N GLY A 141 1.30 22.21 -23.37
CA GLY A 141 2.14 22.26 -24.56
C GLY A 141 3.47 21.50 -24.44
N ARG A 142 3.55 20.47 -23.58
CA ARG A 142 4.74 19.61 -23.41
C ARG A 142 4.36 18.12 -23.39
N CYS A 143 3.41 17.72 -24.22
CA CYS A 143 2.85 16.38 -24.14
C CYS A 143 3.88 15.27 -24.44
N SER A 144 4.76 15.46 -25.43
CA SER A 144 5.85 14.50 -25.70
C SER A 144 6.70 14.20 -24.46
N SER A 145 7.15 15.23 -23.73
CA SER A 145 7.93 15.03 -22.50
C SER A 145 7.11 14.42 -21.35
N ALA A 146 5.80 14.67 -21.32
CA ALA A 146 4.93 14.01 -20.36
C ALA A 146 4.80 12.51 -20.66
N ASN A 147 4.65 12.11 -21.93
CA ASN A 147 4.60 10.71 -22.33
C ASN A 147 5.90 9.96 -22.00
N ASP A 148 7.06 10.58 -22.22
CA ASP A 148 8.36 10.02 -21.82
C ASP A 148 8.42 9.79 -20.30
N ARG A 149 7.96 10.78 -19.52
CA ARG A 149 7.92 10.67 -18.05
C ARG A 149 6.93 9.61 -17.57
N VAL A 150 5.79 9.44 -18.25
CA VAL A 150 4.82 8.39 -17.90
C VAL A 150 5.43 7.00 -18.11
N THR A 151 6.14 6.79 -19.23
CA THR A 151 6.83 5.51 -19.49
C THR A 151 7.86 5.20 -18.41
N GLU A 152 8.63 6.20 -17.96
CA GLU A 152 9.57 6.05 -16.85
C GLU A 152 8.84 5.67 -15.55
N LEU A 153 7.77 6.39 -15.21
CA LEU A 153 6.97 6.14 -14.01
C LEU A 153 6.29 4.76 -13.98
N GLU A 154 5.86 4.25 -15.13
CA GLU A 154 5.33 2.89 -15.24
C GLU A 154 6.41 1.83 -14.96
N GLY A 155 7.65 2.07 -15.42
CA GLY A 155 8.80 1.24 -15.08
C GLY A 155 9.15 1.31 -13.60
N ASP A 156 9.25 2.51 -13.05
CA ASP A 156 9.55 2.76 -11.64
C ASP A 156 8.54 2.09 -10.70
N LEU A 157 7.26 2.05 -11.08
CA LEU A 157 6.21 1.38 -10.31
C LEU A 157 6.50 -0.12 -10.15
N VAL A 158 6.85 -0.80 -11.24
CA VAL A 158 7.14 -2.24 -11.23
C VAL A 158 8.42 -2.50 -10.44
N GLU A 159 9.47 -1.71 -10.67
CA GLU A 159 10.74 -1.85 -9.96
C GLU A 159 10.59 -1.58 -8.46
N SER A 160 9.92 -0.48 -8.08
CA SER A 160 9.75 -0.10 -6.67
C SER A 160 8.94 -1.13 -5.88
N ASN A 161 7.89 -1.72 -6.47
CA ASN A 161 7.14 -2.80 -5.81
C ASN A 161 8.02 -4.04 -5.58
N ALA A 162 8.77 -4.46 -6.60
CA ALA A 162 9.66 -5.62 -6.47
C ALA A 162 10.79 -5.37 -5.45
N LEU A 163 11.37 -4.16 -5.45
CA LEU A 163 12.39 -3.79 -4.48
C LEU A 163 11.83 -3.72 -3.05
N PHE A 164 10.59 -3.27 -2.87
CA PHE A 164 9.94 -3.26 -1.56
C PHE A 164 9.80 -4.67 -0.99
N ASP A 165 9.38 -5.66 -1.79
CA ASP A 165 9.38 -7.07 -1.38
C ASP A 165 10.78 -7.55 -0.98
N VAL A 166 11.81 -7.20 -1.75
CA VAL A 166 13.20 -7.57 -1.43
C VAL A 166 13.66 -6.96 -0.10
N TYR A 167 13.39 -5.67 0.14
CA TYR A 167 13.83 -4.99 1.36
C TYR A 167 13.12 -5.46 2.62
N THR A 168 11.86 -5.85 2.48
CA THR A 168 11.05 -6.33 3.59
C THR A 168 11.15 -7.84 3.76
N SER A 169 11.87 -8.56 2.90
CA SER A 169 11.82 -10.03 2.82
C SER A 169 10.34 -10.48 2.77
N HIS A 170 9.58 -9.84 1.88
CA HIS A 170 8.15 -10.04 1.68
C HIS A 170 7.34 -9.93 2.98
N GLY A 171 7.56 -8.84 3.72
CA GLY A 171 6.81 -8.51 4.94
C GLY A 171 7.37 -9.09 6.26
N GLU A 172 8.44 -9.88 6.23
CA GLU A 172 9.12 -10.36 7.45
C GLU A 172 9.79 -9.21 8.23
N ILE A 173 10.30 -8.22 7.49
CA ILE A 173 11.01 -7.05 8.00
C ILE A 173 10.14 -5.82 7.75
N GLU A 174 9.75 -5.14 8.83
CA GLU A 174 9.09 -3.83 8.74
C GLU A 174 10.15 -2.73 8.69
N LEU A 175 10.07 -1.87 7.68
CA LEU A 175 10.96 -0.72 7.54
C LEU A 175 10.50 0.40 8.46
N ALA A 176 11.44 0.98 9.22
CA ALA A 176 11.15 2.13 10.07
C ALA A 176 10.80 3.38 9.24
N GLU A 177 11.44 3.53 8.09
CA GLU A 177 11.16 4.56 7.08
C GLU A 177 11.24 3.88 5.70
N SER A 178 10.24 4.10 4.85
CA SER A 178 10.24 3.53 3.51
C SER A 178 11.05 4.43 2.56
N PRO A 179 11.99 3.88 1.76
CA PRO A 179 12.76 4.69 0.83
C PRO A 179 11.94 5.12 -0.40
N PHE A 180 10.69 4.67 -0.53
CA PHE A 180 9.88 4.83 -1.73
C PHE A 180 8.88 6.00 -1.65
N GLY A 181 8.71 6.66 -0.50
CA GLY A 181 7.96 7.92 -0.38
C GLY A 181 6.45 7.80 -0.53
N GLU A 182 5.89 6.62 -0.30
CA GLU A 182 4.48 6.29 -0.38
C GLU A 182 3.68 6.65 0.88
N GLU A 183 4.33 7.07 1.95
CA GLU A 183 3.70 7.36 3.25
C GLU A 183 2.47 8.27 3.15
N PRO A 184 2.46 9.35 2.33
CA PRO A 184 1.30 10.22 2.19
C PRO A 184 0.04 9.52 1.63
N TYR A 185 0.20 8.37 0.98
CA TYR A 185 -0.87 7.62 0.32
C TYR A 185 -1.44 6.46 1.15
N LEU A 186 -0.80 6.12 2.28
CA LEU A 186 -1.18 4.98 3.13
C LEU A 186 -2.64 5.03 3.58
N LYS A 187 -3.15 6.23 3.89
CA LYS A 187 -4.54 6.42 4.32
C LYS A 187 -5.54 6.05 3.23
N ILE A 188 -5.21 6.32 1.96
CA ILE A 188 -6.05 5.94 0.81
C ILE A 188 -6.11 4.41 0.70
N CYS A 189 -5.01 3.75 1.04
CA CYS A 189 -4.82 2.30 1.04
C CYS A 189 -5.24 1.61 2.36
N GLU A 190 -6.00 2.28 3.22
CA GLU A 190 -6.48 1.66 4.45
C GLU A 190 -7.38 0.44 4.17
N ILE A 191 -7.07 -0.71 4.76
CA ILE A 191 -7.93 -1.91 4.70
C ILE A 191 -9.00 -1.76 5.79
N PRO A 192 -10.31 -1.79 5.45
CA PRO A 192 -11.37 -1.39 6.38
C PRO A 192 -11.75 -2.47 7.40
N PHE A 193 -10.98 -3.55 7.50
CA PHE A 193 -11.21 -4.65 8.42
C PHE A 193 -9.89 -5.19 8.97
N VAL A 194 -9.97 -5.76 10.16
CA VAL A 194 -8.85 -6.40 10.84
C VAL A 194 -8.73 -7.87 10.44
N PRO A 195 -7.52 -8.46 10.46
CA PRO A 195 -7.29 -9.88 10.15
C PRO A 195 -8.00 -10.83 11.13
N MET A 196 -8.25 -10.35 12.35
CA MET A 196 -8.97 -11.07 13.40
C MET A 196 -9.99 -10.15 14.06
N SER A 197 -11.25 -10.53 14.02
CA SER A 197 -12.29 -9.77 14.73
C SER A 197 -12.13 -9.94 16.24
N PRO A 198 -12.26 -8.86 17.05
CA PRO A 198 -12.31 -8.99 18.50
C PRO A 198 -13.46 -9.91 18.88
N ARG A 199 -13.24 -10.86 19.80
CA ARG A 199 -14.37 -11.58 20.39
C ARG A 199 -15.11 -10.62 21.33
N ILE A 200 -16.41 -10.43 21.06
CA ILE A 200 -17.37 -9.76 21.94
C ILE A 200 -17.77 -10.73 23.06
#